data_AF-A0A3D3K0A8-F1
#
_entry.id   AF-A0A3D3K0A8-F1
#
_cell.length_a   1.000
_cell.length_b   1.000
_cell.length_c   1.000
_cell.angle_alpha   90.00
_cell.angle_beta   90.00
_cell.angle_gamma   90.00
#
_symmetry.space_group_name_H-M   'P 1'
#
loop_
_entity.id
_entity.type
_entity.pdbx_description
1 polymer ?
#
loop_
_entity_poly.entity_id
_entity_poly.type
_entity_poly.pdbx_seq_one_letter_code
_entity_poly.pdbx_strand_id
1 'polypeptide(L)'
;MKTKLLSLAFVAIAGFSYGQTGSLWTQASKKAGSQVIGNKTSITTPKLFELDIQGLKQQLKGAPQKLSVNQKSEKIISFPSADGKMENFKVSEHSNFDPVLAAKYPDIKSYVGQSLDDPSKVVYFSVSPLGLSSMEINADNSAVFIEPYTTDASTYVVYKKSDKKDNLNKFECTTIDDVKTQLGTTITARPNADDGLLRTFRLALSCTGEYAVYFGGTKAQALAAMNNTMTRVNGVFEKDFSVRMVLIANNDAVIYTNASTDPYSAASSMSSWNSQLQSTLTSVIGEANYDIGHLFGASGGGGNAGCIGCICVNGSKGSGITSPADNIPSGDNFDIDYVAHEMGHQFGGNHTFSMNNESTGANMEPGSGST
;
A
#
# COMPACT_ATOMS: atom_id res chain seq x y z
N MET A 1 -60.57 18.82 48.17
CA MET A 1 -59.61 17.69 48.07
C MET A 1 -59.56 17.28 46.60
N LYS A 2 -58.60 17.80 45.85
CA LYS A 2 -57.27 17.20 45.59
C LYS A 2 -57.33 15.95 44.70
N THR A 3 -56.97 16.18 43.43
CA THR A 3 -56.08 15.36 42.59
C THR A 3 -56.44 13.90 42.35
N LYS A 4 -56.98 13.56 41.16
CA LYS A 4 -56.60 12.37 40.35
C LYS A 4 -56.96 12.59 38.87
N LEU A 5 -56.18 13.43 38.19
CA LEU A 5 -56.21 13.59 36.73
C LEU A 5 -54.74 13.69 36.28
N LEU A 6 -54.01 12.57 36.38
CA LEU A 6 -52.63 12.46 35.89
C LEU A 6 -52.25 10.99 35.83
N SER A 7 -52.76 10.29 34.81
CA SER A 7 -52.31 8.92 34.47
C SER A 7 -52.45 8.63 32.97
N LEU A 8 -52.29 9.65 32.11
CA LEU A 8 -52.26 9.50 30.65
C LEU A 8 -51.19 10.44 30.05
N ALA A 9 -49.91 10.20 30.34
CA ALA A 9 -48.80 10.85 29.64
C ALA A 9 -47.45 10.13 29.84
N PHE A 10 -47.42 8.80 29.86
CA PHE A 10 -46.15 8.08 30.02
C PHE A 10 -46.10 6.74 29.29
N VAL A 11 -46.53 6.70 28.02
CA VAL A 11 -46.19 5.59 27.12
C VAL A 11 -45.96 6.14 25.71
N ALA A 12 -44.83 5.73 25.13
CA ALA A 12 -44.42 5.86 23.72
C ALA A 12 -43.82 7.20 23.26
N ILE A 13 -42.73 7.61 23.91
CA ILE A 13 -41.56 8.06 23.13
C ILE A 13 -40.66 6.84 22.97
N ALA A 14 -41.13 5.86 22.19
CA ALA A 14 -40.21 4.97 21.49
C ALA A 14 -39.65 5.81 20.34
N GLY A 15 -38.61 6.59 20.64
CA GLY A 15 -37.76 7.12 19.60
C GLY A 15 -37.25 5.93 18.82
N PHE A 16 -37.77 5.73 17.62
CA PHE A 16 -37.10 4.94 16.62
C PHE A 16 -35.77 5.64 16.34
N SER A 17 -34.74 5.32 17.11
CA SER A 17 -33.37 5.49 16.68
C SER A 17 -33.16 4.45 15.58
N TYR A 18 -33.66 4.74 14.37
CA TYR A 18 -33.00 4.26 13.18
C TYR A 18 -31.62 4.90 13.24
N GLY A 19 -30.63 4.13 13.68
CA GLY A 19 -29.27 4.41 13.30
C GLY A 19 -29.24 4.30 11.79
N GLN A 20 -29.46 5.41 11.09
CA GLN A 20 -29.04 5.53 9.71
C GLN A 20 -27.52 5.33 9.76
N THR A 21 -27.04 4.13 9.47
CA THR A 21 -25.74 3.99 8.84
C THR A 21 -25.90 4.68 7.49
N GLY A 22 -25.78 6.02 7.49
CA GLY A 22 -25.76 6.80 6.26
C GLY A 22 -24.71 6.20 5.35
N SER A 23 -25.02 6.10 4.06
CA SER A 23 -24.03 5.70 3.07
C SER A 23 -22.81 6.60 3.22
N LEU A 24 -21.64 6.02 3.52
CA LEU A 24 -20.37 6.76 3.60
C LEU A 24 -20.00 7.41 2.26
N TRP A 25 -20.56 6.85 1.18
CA TRP A 25 -20.27 7.23 -0.19
C TRP A 25 -21.48 7.89 -0.82
N THR A 26 -21.25 9.02 -1.50
CA THR A 26 -22.24 9.69 -2.34
C THR A 26 -21.68 9.79 -3.75
N GLN A 27 -22.46 9.38 -4.75
CA GLN A 27 -22.01 9.49 -6.15
C GLN A 27 -21.78 10.96 -6.51
N ALA A 28 -20.67 11.24 -7.18
CA ALA A 28 -20.22 12.59 -7.47
C ALA A 28 -19.98 12.80 -8.96
N SER A 29 -19.81 14.06 -9.34
CA SER A 29 -19.30 14.48 -10.62
C SER A 29 -18.10 15.40 -10.42
N LYS A 30 -17.28 15.59 -11.45
CA LYS A 30 -16.14 16.51 -11.36
C LYS A 30 -16.65 17.93 -11.12
N LYS A 31 -16.36 18.49 -9.95
CA LYS A 31 -16.68 19.89 -9.62
C LYS A 31 -15.85 20.85 -10.47
N ALA A 32 -16.47 21.96 -10.87
CA ALA A 32 -15.78 23.03 -11.60
C ALA A 32 -14.66 23.63 -10.72
N GLY A 33 -13.46 23.78 -11.29
CA GLY A 33 -12.30 24.34 -10.59
C GLY A 33 -11.47 23.35 -9.76
N SER A 34 -11.93 22.11 -9.57
CA SER A 34 -11.15 21.08 -8.86
C SER A 34 -9.89 20.67 -9.64
N GLN A 35 -8.76 20.63 -8.94
CA GLN A 35 -7.49 20.14 -9.46
C GLN A 35 -7.44 18.62 -9.35
N VAL A 36 -7.25 17.96 -10.50
CA VAL A 36 -7.18 16.49 -10.60
C VAL A 36 -5.73 16.05 -10.38
N ILE A 37 -5.52 14.99 -9.61
CA ILE A 37 -4.19 14.41 -9.41
C ILE A 37 -3.64 13.91 -10.75
N GLY A 38 -2.37 14.21 -11.06
CA GLY A 38 -1.77 13.99 -12.37
C GLY A 38 -1.99 12.57 -12.94
N ASN A 39 -1.73 11.53 -12.14
CA ASN A 39 -1.87 10.12 -12.55
C ASN A 39 -3.34 9.64 -12.68
N LYS A 40 -4.33 10.49 -12.35
CA LYS A 40 -5.77 10.21 -12.54
C LYS A 40 -6.34 10.84 -13.79
N THR A 41 -5.61 11.76 -14.43
CA THR A 41 -6.04 12.42 -15.67
C THR A 41 -6.11 11.46 -16.87
N SER A 42 -5.43 10.32 -16.80
CA SER A 42 -5.45 9.26 -17.83
C SER A 42 -6.69 8.35 -17.76
N ILE A 43 -7.50 8.44 -16.70
CA ILE A 43 -8.74 7.66 -16.55
C ILE A 43 -9.80 8.29 -17.45
N THR A 44 -10.25 7.55 -18.46
CA THR A 44 -11.08 8.09 -19.54
C THR A 44 -12.53 8.32 -19.11
N THR A 45 -13.08 7.42 -18.32
CA THR A 45 -14.47 7.48 -17.80
C THR A 45 -14.48 7.32 -16.29
N PRO A 46 -14.06 8.36 -15.52
CA PRO A 46 -13.89 8.23 -14.08
C PRO A 46 -15.24 8.09 -13.37
N LYS A 47 -15.37 7.04 -12.55
CA LYS A 47 -16.52 6.84 -11.65
C LYS A 47 -16.19 7.52 -10.32
N LEU A 48 -16.88 8.62 -10.04
CA LEU A 48 -16.53 9.52 -8.95
C LEU A 48 -17.48 9.41 -7.77
N PHE A 49 -16.92 9.51 -6.56
CA PHE A 49 -17.66 9.50 -5.30
C PHE A 49 -17.08 10.52 -4.31
N GLU A 50 -17.93 11.07 -3.46
CA GLU A 50 -17.54 11.76 -2.23
C GLU A 50 -17.58 10.77 -1.07
N LEU A 51 -16.60 10.86 -0.18
CA LEU A 51 -16.48 10.02 1.02
C LEU A 51 -16.64 10.87 2.28
N ASP A 52 -17.56 10.48 3.16
CA ASP A 52 -17.55 10.93 4.55
C ASP A 52 -16.39 10.26 5.30
N ILE A 53 -15.20 10.84 5.16
CA ILE A 53 -13.96 10.30 5.76
C ILE A 53 -14.03 10.29 7.29
N GLN A 54 -14.77 11.22 7.90
CA GLN A 54 -14.94 11.28 9.35
C GLN A 54 -15.89 10.17 9.82
N GLY A 55 -17.01 9.98 9.12
CA GLY A 55 -17.91 8.84 9.31
C GLY A 55 -17.18 7.51 9.17
N LEU A 56 -16.33 7.35 8.14
CA LEU A 56 -15.52 6.15 7.96
C LEU A 56 -14.58 5.90 9.15
N LYS A 57 -13.82 6.92 9.57
CA LYS A 57 -12.93 6.82 10.75
C LYS A 57 -13.69 6.43 12.01
N GLN A 58 -14.89 6.97 12.22
CA GLN A 58 -15.75 6.62 13.35
C GLN A 58 -16.23 5.16 13.29
N GLN A 59 -16.66 4.68 12.12
CA GLN A 59 -17.10 3.29 11.95
C GLN A 59 -15.95 2.30 12.19
N LEU A 60 -14.74 2.63 11.74
CA LEU A 60 -13.53 1.81 11.91
C LEU A 60 -12.98 1.80 13.34
N LYS A 61 -13.38 2.74 14.19
CA LYS A 61 -12.89 2.80 15.58
C LYS A 61 -13.20 1.50 16.32
N GLY A 62 -12.16 0.90 16.90
CA GLY A 62 -12.25 -0.37 17.63
C GLY A 62 -12.40 -1.59 16.72
N ALA A 63 -12.03 -1.50 15.44
CA ALA A 63 -11.92 -2.69 14.59
C ALA A 63 -10.95 -3.71 15.23
N PRO A 64 -11.27 -5.01 15.20
CA PRO A 64 -10.39 -6.03 15.76
C PRO A 64 -9.10 -6.13 14.95
N GLN A 65 -7.98 -6.45 15.61
CA GLN A 65 -6.65 -6.60 14.97
C GLN A 65 -6.48 -7.90 14.18
N LYS A 66 -7.32 -8.91 14.42
CA LYS A 66 -7.36 -10.15 13.64
C LYS A 66 -8.81 -10.63 13.54
N LEU A 67 -9.23 -11.03 12.34
CA LEU A 67 -10.40 -11.89 12.18
C LEU A 67 -9.93 -13.31 12.41
N SER A 68 -10.19 -13.87 13.59
CA SER A 68 -10.01 -15.32 13.76
C SER A 68 -11.01 -16.04 12.84
N VAL A 69 -10.66 -17.23 12.32
CA VAL A 69 -11.63 -18.11 11.66
C VAL A 69 -12.76 -18.33 12.68
N ASN A 70 -13.97 -17.82 12.41
CA ASN A 70 -15.16 -17.76 13.30
C ASN A 70 -15.34 -16.53 14.22
N GLN A 71 -14.43 -15.55 14.24
CA GLN A 71 -14.71 -14.28 14.91
C GLN A 71 -15.58 -13.41 14.02
N LYS A 72 -16.77 -13.03 14.49
CA LYS A 72 -17.55 -11.98 13.84
C LYS A 72 -16.88 -10.65 14.16
N SER A 73 -16.11 -10.08 13.22
CA SER A 73 -16.01 -8.62 13.21
C SER A 73 -17.41 -8.08 12.96
N GLU A 74 -17.86 -7.25 13.88
CA GLU A 74 -19.12 -6.50 13.77
C GLU A 74 -18.96 -5.28 12.84
N LYS A 75 -17.74 -5.01 12.36
CA LYS A 75 -17.46 -3.86 11.50
C LYS A 75 -17.65 -4.25 10.04
N ILE A 76 -18.77 -3.80 9.50
CA ILE A 76 -19.11 -3.90 8.08
C ILE A 76 -18.92 -2.51 7.47
N ILE A 77 -18.10 -2.41 6.43
CA ILE A 77 -17.87 -1.18 5.67
C ILE A 77 -18.24 -1.44 4.22
N SER A 78 -18.98 -0.51 3.62
CA SER A 78 -19.35 -0.59 2.20
C SER A 78 -18.36 0.17 1.33
N PHE A 79 -17.96 -0.40 0.21
CA PHE A 79 -17.15 0.25 -0.82
C PHE A 79 -17.85 0.20 -2.19
N PRO A 80 -17.73 1.25 -3.03
CA PRO A 80 -18.21 1.19 -4.40
C PRO A 80 -17.29 0.28 -5.23
N SER A 81 -17.88 -0.73 -5.86
CA SER A 81 -17.22 -1.57 -6.87
C SER A 81 -16.93 -0.81 -8.15
N ALA A 82 -16.15 -1.42 -9.04
CA ALA A 82 -15.88 -0.88 -10.37
C ALA A 82 -17.16 -0.62 -11.18
N ASP A 83 -18.30 -1.27 -10.90
CA ASP A 83 -19.58 -1.02 -11.56
C ASP A 83 -20.41 0.10 -10.91
N GLY A 84 -19.90 0.71 -9.84
CA GLY A 84 -20.59 1.73 -9.05
C GLY A 84 -21.62 1.18 -8.06
N LYS A 85 -21.73 -0.15 -7.92
CA LYS A 85 -22.56 -0.81 -6.92
C LYS A 85 -21.81 -0.88 -5.59
N MET A 86 -22.51 -0.70 -4.48
CA MET A 86 -21.92 -0.88 -3.16
C MET A 86 -21.78 -2.36 -2.82
N GLU A 87 -20.63 -2.73 -2.27
CA GLU A 87 -20.31 -4.07 -1.80
C GLU A 87 -19.87 -3.99 -0.33
N ASN A 88 -20.33 -4.94 0.48
CA ASN A 88 -20.12 -4.93 1.93
C ASN A 88 -18.95 -5.84 2.32
N PHE A 89 -18.02 -5.28 3.10
CA PHE A 89 -16.84 -5.99 3.57
C PHE A 89 -16.83 -6.07 5.08
N LYS A 90 -16.52 -7.26 5.59
CA LYS A 90 -16.22 -7.48 7.00
C LYS A 90 -14.76 -7.13 7.26
N VAL A 91 -14.53 -6.11 8.07
CA VAL A 91 -13.21 -5.45 8.19
C VAL A 91 -12.50 -5.75 9.52
N SER A 92 -11.17 -5.88 9.47
CA SER A 92 -10.26 -5.83 10.61
C SER A 92 -9.10 -4.87 10.38
N GLU A 93 -8.55 -4.32 11.47
CA GLU A 93 -7.28 -3.58 11.42
C GLU A 93 -6.14 -4.55 11.06
N HIS A 94 -5.31 -4.15 10.10
CA HIS A 94 -4.18 -4.91 9.58
C HIS A 94 -2.97 -3.98 9.44
N SER A 95 -2.50 -3.45 10.58
CA SER A 95 -1.46 -2.42 10.67
C SER A 95 -0.13 -2.87 10.04
N ASN A 96 0.44 -2.06 9.15
CA ASN A 96 1.77 -2.29 8.58
C ASN A 96 2.90 -1.83 9.53
N PHE A 97 2.58 -1.35 10.73
CA PHE A 97 3.55 -0.78 11.67
C PHE A 97 3.76 -1.69 12.86
N ASP A 98 4.99 -1.72 13.35
CA ASP A 98 5.29 -2.15 14.71
C ASP A 98 4.41 -1.37 15.72
N PRO A 99 3.93 -2.01 16.81
CA PRO A 99 3.07 -1.35 17.79
C PRO A 99 3.61 -0.03 18.35
N VAL A 100 4.93 0.12 18.50
CA VAL A 100 5.54 1.37 18.99
C VAL A 100 5.38 2.49 17.97
N LEU A 101 5.62 2.20 16.69
CA LEU A 101 5.44 3.17 15.61
C LEU A 101 3.95 3.52 15.45
N ALA A 102 3.06 2.52 15.53
CA ALA A 102 1.61 2.71 15.47
C ALA A 102 1.08 3.61 16.59
N ALA A 103 1.63 3.50 17.81
CA ALA A 103 1.27 4.36 18.93
C ALA A 103 1.73 5.81 18.72
N LYS A 104 2.86 6.02 18.04
CA LYS A 104 3.39 7.35 17.71
C LYS A 104 2.61 8.05 16.60
N TYR A 105 2.05 7.28 15.66
CA TYR A 105 1.26 7.79 14.53
C TYR A 105 -0.14 7.16 14.47
N PRO A 106 -1.01 7.42 15.47
CA PRO A 106 -2.29 6.72 15.63
C PRO A 106 -3.31 7.02 14.52
N ASP A 107 -3.13 8.13 13.80
CA ASP A 107 -4.01 8.55 12.70
C ASP A 107 -3.72 7.84 11.37
N ILE A 108 -2.66 7.02 11.31
CA ILE A 108 -2.28 6.25 10.11
C ILE A 108 -2.61 4.79 10.35
N LYS A 109 -3.60 4.27 9.61
CA LYS A 109 -4.14 2.93 9.82
C LYS A 109 -4.27 2.18 8.50
N SER A 110 -4.17 0.86 8.58
CA SER A 110 -4.42 -0.07 7.48
C SER A 110 -5.35 -1.17 7.93
N TYR A 111 -6.13 -1.68 6.99
CA TYR A 111 -7.21 -2.62 7.20
C TYR A 111 -7.27 -3.62 6.06
N VAL A 112 -7.83 -4.78 6.38
CA VAL A 112 -8.23 -5.79 5.40
C VAL A 112 -9.72 -6.09 5.59
N GLY A 113 -10.42 -6.29 4.49
CA GLY A 113 -11.84 -6.63 4.48
C GLY A 113 -12.12 -7.81 3.54
N GLN A 114 -12.93 -8.75 4.00
CA GLN A 114 -13.44 -9.83 3.15
C GLN A 114 -14.88 -9.52 2.75
N SER A 115 -15.21 -9.64 1.46
CA SER A 115 -16.57 -9.39 0.99
C SER A 115 -17.55 -10.40 1.60
N LEU A 116 -18.74 -9.91 1.96
CA LEU A 116 -19.86 -10.72 2.44
C LEU A 116 -20.63 -11.38 1.30
N ASP A 117 -20.61 -10.77 0.11
CA ASP A 117 -21.34 -11.25 -1.06
C ASP A 117 -20.49 -12.26 -1.86
N ASP A 118 -19.17 -12.04 -1.92
CA ASP A 118 -18.20 -12.92 -2.58
C ASP A 118 -16.93 -13.09 -1.72
N PRO A 119 -16.82 -14.17 -0.92
CA PRO A 119 -15.68 -14.39 -0.02
C PRO A 119 -14.31 -14.50 -0.71
N SER A 120 -14.28 -14.64 -2.04
CA SER A 120 -13.03 -14.65 -2.82
C SER A 120 -12.43 -13.25 -3.02
N LYS A 121 -13.22 -12.19 -2.79
CA LYS A 121 -12.77 -10.82 -2.88
C LYS A 121 -12.25 -10.30 -1.55
N VAL A 122 -11.09 -9.68 -1.61
CA VAL A 122 -10.42 -9.09 -0.45
C VAL A 122 -10.04 -7.65 -0.76
N VAL A 123 -10.48 -6.72 0.08
CA VAL A 123 -10.08 -5.31 0.01
C VAL A 123 -9.00 -5.01 1.04
N TYR A 124 -7.89 -4.43 0.58
CA TYR A 124 -6.85 -3.85 1.42
C TYR A 124 -6.97 -2.34 1.32
N PHE A 125 -7.05 -1.65 2.46
CA PHE A 125 -7.18 -0.20 2.44
C PHE A 125 -6.52 0.47 3.62
N SER A 126 -6.07 1.70 3.41
CA SER A 126 -5.49 2.57 4.42
C SER A 126 -6.33 3.81 4.60
N VAL A 127 -6.30 4.35 5.83
CA VAL A 127 -6.93 5.61 6.18
C VAL A 127 -5.91 6.45 6.94
N SER A 128 -5.71 7.68 6.50
CA SER A 128 -4.75 8.61 7.09
C SER A 128 -5.21 10.07 6.92
N PRO A 129 -4.40 11.07 7.34
CA PRO A 129 -4.65 12.46 6.95
C PRO A 129 -4.60 12.69 5.43
N LEU A 130 -3.98 11.80 4.63
CA LEU A 130 -3.99 11.85 3.16
C LEU A 130 -5.31 11.32 2.54
N GLY A 131 -6.26 10.87 3.35
CA GLY A 131 -7.52 10.28 2.89
C GLY A 131 -7.51 8.76 2.92
N LEU A 132 -8.35 8.15 2.08
CA LEU A 132 -8.44 6.70 1.88
C LEU A 132 -7.67 6.27 0.61
N SER A 133 -6.93 5.17 0.69
CA SER A 133 -6.44 4.45 -0.49
C SER A 133 -6.80 2.98 -0.36
N SER A 134 -7.23 2.34 -1.45
CA SER A 134 -7.59 0.92 -1.43
C SER A 134 -7.17 0.16 -2.68
N MET A 135 -7.12 -1.15 -2.53
CA MET A 135 -6.99 -2.14 -3.59
C MET A 135 -7.82 -3.37 -3.21
N GLU A 136 -8.83 -3.66 -4.01
CA GLU A 136 -9.60 -4.90 -3.99
C GLU A 136 -8.97 -5.89 -4.97
N ILE A 137 -8.73 -7.13 -4.52
CA ILE A 137 -8.25 -8.24 -5.36
C ILE A 137 -9.38 -9.26 -5.49
N ASN A 138 -9.69 -9.63 -6.73
CA ASN A 138 -10.67 -10.66 -7.08
C ASN A 138 -10.03 -12.06 -7.21
N ALA A 139 -10.86 -13.10 -7.35
CA ALA A 139 -10.39 -14.48 -7.55
C ALA A 139 -9.50 -14.66 -8.78
N ASP A 140 -9.76 -13.91 -9.85
CA ASP A 140 -9.01 -13.94 -11.11
C ASP A 140 -7.75 -13.04 -11.08
N ASN A 141 -7.38 -12.53 -9.91
CA ASN A 141 -6.29 -11.58 -9.68
C ASN A 141 -6.49 -10.21 -10.33
N SER A 142 -7.66 -9.92 -10.91
CA SER A 142 -8.00 -8.56 -11.30
C SER A 142 -8.14 -7.66 -10.06
N ALA A 143 -7.73 -6.40 -10.20
CA ALA A 143 -7.74 -5.43 -9.12
C ALA A 143 -8.63 -4.22 -9.41
N VAL A 144 -9.30 -3.72 -8.37
CA VAL A 144 -10.07 -2.48 -8.38
C VAL A 144 -9.48 -1.53 -7.33
N PHE A 145 -9.30 -0.27 -7.71
CA PHE A 145 -8.69 0.75 -6.86
C PHE A 145 -9.70 1.85 -6.53
N ILE A 146 -9.66 2.31 -5.28
CA ILE A 146 -10.32 3.56 -4.87
C ILE A 146 -9.26 4.47 -4.30
N GLU A 147 -9.11 5.65 -4.90
CA GLU A 147 -8.09 6.64 -4.53
C GLU A 147 -8.64 8.06 -4.63
N PRO A 148 -8.00 9.04 -3.98
CA PRO A 148 -8.28 10.45 -4.21
C PRO A 148 -8.15 10.78 -5.71
N TYR A 149 -9.15 11.45 -6.23
CA TYR A 149 -9.18 11.98 -7.59
C TYR A 149 -8.71 13.43 -7.63
N THR A 150 -9.04 14.21 -6.59
CA THR A 150 -8.66 15.60 -6.44
C THR A 150 -7.55 15.78 -5.41
N THR A 151 -6.74 16.83 -5.55
CA THR A 151 -5.59 17.09 -4.66
C THR A 151 -5.98 17.41 -3.22
N ASP A 152 -7.23 17.81 -2.99
CA ASP A 152 -7.81 18.04 -1.65
C ASP A 152 -8.46 16.79 -1.04
N ALA A 153 -8.40 15.64 -1.75
CA ALA A 153 -9.05 14.38 -1.39
C ALA A 153 -10.57 14.48 -1.11
N SER A 154 -11.24 15.50 -1.66
CA SER A 154 -12.70 15.66 -1.54
C SER A 154 -13.49 14.71 -2.45
N THR A 155 -12.90 14.33 -3.59
CA THR A 155 -13.49 13.41 -4.56
C THR A 155 -12.57 12.20 -4.73
N TYR A 156 -13.16 11.02 -4.82
CA TYR A 156 -12.49 9.74 -5.05
C TYR A 156 -12.89 9.17 -6.39
N VAL A 157 -12.01 8.39 -6.99
CA VAL A 157 -12.26 7.65 -8.23
C VAL A 157 -12.16 6.15 -7.98
N VAL A 158 -13.10 5.39 -8.55
CA VAL A 158 -13.04 3.93 -8.63
C VAL A 158 -12.61 3.54 -10.04
N TYR A 159 -11.58 2.72 -10.17
CA TYR A 159 -11.05 2.32 -11.47
C TYR A 159 -10.31 0.98 -11.44
N LYS A 160 -10.19 0.36 -12.61
CA LYS A 160 -9.29 -0.75 -12.93
C LYS A 160 -8.08 -0.23 -13.71
N LYS A 161 -6.98 -0.99 -13.75
CA LYS A 161 -5.81 -0.64 -14.57
C LYS A 161 -6.20 -0.44 -16.05
N SER A 162 -7.11 -1.26 -16.57
CA SER A 162 -7.66 -1.18 -17.94
C SER A 162 -8.45 0.10 -18.25
N ASP A 163 -8.86 0.88 -17.25
CA ASP A 163 -9.66 2.10 -17.46
C ASP A 163 -8.76 3.32 -17.80
N LYS A 164 -7.45 3.17 -17.59
CA LYS A 164 -6.44 4.16 -17.95
C LYS A 164 -6.03 4.00 -19.40
N LYS A 165 -5.70 5.12 -20.05
CA LYS A 165 -4.94 5.08 -21.30
C LYS A 165 -3.59 4.43 -21.07
N ASP A 166 -3.11 3.69 -22.06
CA ASP A 166 -1.77 3.10 -22.05
C ASP A 166 -0.73 4.15 -21.66
N ASN A 167 0.06 3.81 -20.64
CA ASN A 167 1.17 4.64 -20.21
C ASN A 167 2.43 4.15 -20.94
N LEU A 168 2.93 4.96 -21.88
CA LEU A 168 4.13 4.64 -22.67
C LEU A 168 5.43 4.96 -21.91
N ASN A 169 5.36 5.33 -20.63
CA ASN A 169 6.56 5.56 -19.82
C ASN A 169 7.34 4.25 -19.68
N LYS A 170 8.64 4.31 -19.97
CA LYS A 170 9.54 3.17 -19.80
C LYS A 170 9.78 2.95 -18.31
N PHE A 171 9.32 1.81 -17.80
CA PHE A 171 9.81 1.28 -16.55
C PHE A 171 11.26 0.81 -16.76
N GLU A 172 12.20 1.38 -16.02
CA GLU A 172 13.61 0.98 -16.03
C GLU A 172 13.94 0.37 -14.66
N CYS A 173 14.05 -0.95 -14.62
CA CYS A 173 14.54 -1.70 -13.48
C CYS A 173 15.99 -2.13 -13.77
N THR A 174 16.88 -1.97 -12.79
CA THR A 174 18.25 -2.50 -12.85
C THR A 174 18.54 -3.28 -11.59
N THR A 175 19.36 -4.32 -11.66
CA THR A 175 19.89 -4.99 -10.47
C THR A 175 21.41 -5.03 -10.58
N ILE A 176 22.12 -5.13 -9.46
CA ILE A 176 23.56 -5.40 -9.50
C ILE A 176 23.71 -6.89 -9.84
N ASP A 177 24.39 -7.20 -10.96
CA ASP A 177 24.64 -8.55 -11.51
C ASP A 177 25.39 -9.53 -10.57
N ASP A 178 25.64 -9.17 -9.31
CA ASP A 178 26.47 -9.94 -8.36
C ASP A 178 25.81 -11.23 -7.83
N VAL A 179 24.67 -11.63 -8.38
CA VAL A 179 23.90 -12.80 -7.90
C VAL A 179 24.34 -14.08 -8.61
N LYS A 180 25.64 -14.37 -8.58
CA LYS A 180 26.16 -15.70 -8.98
C LYS A 180 26.84 -16.48 -7.87
N THR A 181 27.16 -15.86 -6.72
CA THR A 181 28.10 -16.47 -5.77
C THR A 181 27.56 -16.79 -4.37
N GLN A 182 26.33 -16.40 -4.02
CA GLN A 182 25.75 -16.71 -2.69
C GLN A 182 24.63 -17.76 -2.67
N LEU A 183 23.98 -18.02 -3.81
CA LEU A 183 23.14 -19.21 -3.97
C LEU A 183 24.06 -20.36 -4.36
N GLY A 184 24.47 -21.17 -3.38
CA GLY A 184 25.33 -22.33 -3.63
C GLY A 184 24.82 -23.17 -4.81
N THR A 185 25.74 -23.80 -5.55
CA THR A 185 25.52 -24.58 -6.78
C THR A 185 24.55 -25.77 -6.65
N THR A 186 23.94 -25.96 -5.48
CA THR A 186 22.78 -26.81 -5.24
C THR A 186 21.53 -25.95 -5.07
N ILE A 187 20.89 -25.57 -6.17
CA ILE A 187 19.46 -25.25 -6.17
C ILE A 187 18.72 -26.58 -5.99
N THR A 188 18.76 -27.14 -4.78
CA THR A 188 17.73 -28.09 -4.39
C THR A 188 16.44 -27.28 -4.42
N ALA A 189 15.51 -27.64 -5.31
CA ALA A 189 14.18 -27.05 -5.33
C ALA A 189 13.63 -27.11 -3.90
N ARG A 190 13.68 -25.97 -3.21
CA ARG A 190 12.99 -25.85 -1.93
C ARG A 190 11.50 -25.93 -2.27
N PRO A 191 10.69 -26.63 -1.47
CA PRO A 191 9.25 -26.60 -1.66
C PRO A 191 8.79 -25.15 -1.85
N ASN A 192 7.78 -24.94 -2.69
CA ASN A 192 7.02 -23.68 -2.64
C ASN A 192 6.65 -23.39 -1.18
N ALA A 193 6.36 -22.13 -0.83
CA ALA A 193 5.84 -21.78 0.48
C ALA A 193 4.42 -22.39 0.68
N ASP A 194 4.35 -23.72 0.87
CA ASP A 194 3.16 -24.54 1.02
C ASP A 194 2.97 -25.02 2.46
N ASP A 195 3.83 -24.57 3.37
CA ASP A 195 3.79 -24.88 4.80
C ASP A 195 2.64 -24.17 5.54
N GLY A 196 1.86 -23.35 4.83
CA GLY A 196 0.72 -22.63 5.38
C GLY A 196 1.10 -21.54 6.38
N LEU A 197 2.36 -21.11 6.41
CA LEU A 197 2.86 -20.11 7.36
C LEU A 197 2.99 -18.73 6.71
N LEU A 198 2.29 -17.75 7.27
CA LEU A 198 2.53 -16.34 7.01
C LEU A 198 3.81 -15.89 7.73
N ARG A 199 4.82 -15.47 6.96
CA ARG A 199 6.11 -14.97 7.48
C ARG A 199 6.11 -13.46 7.56
N THR A 200 6.43 -12.91 8.72
CA THR A 200 6.50 -11.46 8.94
C THR A 200 7.96 -11.00 9.00
N PHE A 201 8.31 -10.01 8.19
CA PHE A 201 9.63 -9.40 8.09
C PHE A 201 9.61 -7.95 8.56
N ARG A 202 10.69 -7.54 9.25
CA ARG A 202 10.89 -6.17 9.71
C ARG A 202 11.45 -5.32 8.56
N LEU A 203 10.70 -4.31 8.16
CA LEU A 203 11.04 -3.39 7.08
C LEU A 203 11.59 -2.08 7.66
N ALA A 204 12.78 -1.68 7.23
CA ALA A 204 13.32 -0.33 7.39
C ALA A 204 13.11 0.45 6.08
N LEU A 205 12.08 1.30 6.03
CA LEU A 205 11.68 2.05 4.85
C LEU A 205 12.06 3.52 4.99
N SER A 206 13.03 3.94 4.18
CA SER A 206 13.53 5.31 4.13
C SER A 206 12.86 6.09 2.98
N CYS A 207 12.95 7.42 3.03
CA CYS A 207 12.64 8.26 1.86
C CYS A 207 13.57 9.46 1.75
N THR A 208 13.73 9.96 0.52
CA THR A 208 14.41 11.25 0.31
C THR A 208 13.57 12.42 0.84
N GLY A 209 14.21 13.56 1.06
CA GLY A 209 13.55 14.80 1.46
C GLY A 209 12.52 15.26 0.46
N GLU A 210 12.77 15.08 -0.85
CA GLU A 210 11.82 15.40 -1.92
C GLU A 210 10.56 14.55 -1.83
N TYR A 211 10.67 13.26 -1.49
CA TYR A 211 9.50 12.39 -1.29
C TYR A 211 8.65 12.90 -0.13
N ALA A 212 9.27 13.23 1.01
CA ALA A 212 8.52 13.78 2.13
C ALA A 212 7.85 15.13 1.79
N VAL A 213 8.56 16.02 1.07
CA VAL A 213 8.02 17.30 0.60
C VAL A 213 6.82 17.10 -0.32
N TYR A 214 6.86 16.11 -1.23
CA TYR A 214 5.75 15.78 -2.12
C TYR A 214 4.43 15.55 -1.35
N PHE A 215 4.50 14.87 -0.20
CA PHE A 215 3.32 14.57 0.62
C PHE A 215 3.00 15.63 1.69
N GLY A 216 3.71 16.76 1.72
CA GLY A 216 3.45 17.88 2.63
C GLY A 216 4.57 18.22 3.60
N GLY A 217 5.72 17.56 3.48
CA GLY A 217 6.97 17.94 4.15
C GLY A 217 7.11 17.48 5.60
N THR A 218 6.20 16.64 6.10
CA THR A 218 6.26 16.11 7.46
C THR A 218 6.52 14.61 7.47
N LYS A 219 7.16 14.11 8.54
CA LYS A 219 7.36 12.66 8.72
C LYS A 219 6.04 11.89 8.76
N ALA A 220 5.01 12.46 9.39
CA ALA A 220 3.68 11.85 9.47
C ALA A 220 3.04 11.67 8.08
N GLN A 221 3.14 12.66 7.21
CA GLN A 221 2.57 12.56 5.86
C GLN A 221 3.38 11.63 4.95
N ALA A 222 4.72 11.67 5.02
CA ALA A 222 5.58 10.72 4.31
C ALA A 222 5.28 9.28 4.75
N LEU A 223 5.17 9.05 6.06
CA LEU A 223 4.83 7.75 6.62
C LEU A 223 3.40 7.29 6.23
N ALA A 224 2.45 8.23 6.10
CA ALA A 224 1.11 7.93 5.62
C ALA A 224 1.11 7.46 4.16
N ALA A 225 1.92 8.09 3.31
CA ALA A 225 2.10 7.68 1.92
C ALA A 225 2.79 6.31 1.82
N MET A 226 3.88 6.10 2.56
CA MET A 226 4.52 4.79 2.69
C MET A 226 3.54 3.70 3.12
N ASN A 227 2.65 4.01 4.07
CA ASN A 227 1.63 3.07 4.52
C ASN A 227 0.58 2.75 3.45
N ASN A 228 0.21 3.71 2.60
CA ASN A 228 -0.68 3.44 1.45
C ASN A 228 -0.03 2.42 0.51
N THR A 229 1.24 2.65 0.14
CA THR A 229 2.01 1.73 -0.70
C THR A 229 2.12 0.35 -0.06
N MET A 230 2.57 0.27 1.19
CA MET A 230 2.75 -1.02 1.87
C MET A 230 1.45 -1.77 2.14
N THR A 231 0.31 -1.08 2.23
CA THR A 231 -1.01 -1.75 2.31
C THR A 231 -1.30 -2.56 1.05
N ARG A 232 -0.88 -2.05 -0.12
CA ARG A 232 -1.06 -2.75 -1.40
C ARG A 232 -0.02 -3.82 -1.62
N VAL A 233 1.25 -3.47 -1.38
CA VAL A 233 2.37 -4.41 -1.50
C VAL A 233 2.16 -5.61 -0.59
N ASN A 234 1.82 -5.42 0.69
CA ASN A 234 1.49 -6.54 1.57
C ASN A 234 0.26 -7.32 1.09
N GLY A 235 -0.73 -6.67 0.48
CA GLY A 235 -1.89 -7.38 -0.09
C GLY A 235 -1.51 -8.37 -1.18
N VAL A 236 -0.55 -8.02 -2.05
CA VAL A 236 0.02 -8.93 -3.06
C VAL A 236 0.92 -9.98 -2.39
N PHE A 237 1.84 -9.56 -1.53
CA PHE A 237 2.84 -10.46 -0.94
C PHE A 237 2.24 -11.51 0.00
N GLU A 238 1.18 -11.17 0.72
CA GLU A 238 0.47 -12.11 1.58
C GLU A 238 -0.27 -13.16 0.74
N LYS A 239 -0.89 -12.74 -0.36
CA LYS A 239 -1.65 -13.61 -1.25
C LYS A 239 -0.74 -14.56 -2.04
N ASP A 240 0.36 -14.06 -2.58
CA ASP A 240 1.18 -14.80 -3.55
C ASP A 240 2.41 -15.46 -2.92
N PHE A 241 2.95 -14.90 -1.83
CA PHE A 241 4.19 -15.39 -1.19
C PHE A 241 4.01 -15.82 0.27
N SER A 242 2.82 -15.61 0.86
CA SER A 242 2.63 -15.75 2.32
C SER A 242 3.66 -14.95 3.13
N VAL A 243 3.95 -13.73 2.67
CA VAL A 243 4.91 -12.81 3.26
C VAL A 243 4.21 -11.51 3.66
N ARG A 244 4.55 -10.98 4.83
CA ARG A 244 4.16 -9.65 5.28
C ARG A 244 5.37 -8.84 5.72
N MET A 245 5.40 -7.56 5.36
CA MET A 245 6.41 -6.61 5.79
C MET A 245 5.81 -5.62 6.78
N VAL A 246 6.48 -5.43 7.92
CA VAL A 246 6.06 -4.52 9.00
C VAL A 246 7.15 -3.49 9.25
N LEU A 247 6.81 -2.20 9.17
CA LEU A 247 7.72 -1.10 9.44
C LEU A 247 8.16 -1.13 10.91
N ILE A 248 9.46 -1.03 11.12
CA ILE A 248 10.09 -1.13 12.45
C ILE A 248 9.68 0.01 13.40
N ALA A 249 9.81 -0.24 14.71
CA ALA A 249 9.43 0.69 15.79
C ALA A 249 9.97 2.12 15.63
N ASN A 250 11.21 2.26 15.15
CA ASN A 250 11.91 3.54 14.97
C ASN A 250 12.04 3.95 13.50
N ASN A 251 11.15 3.49 12.60
CA ASN A 251 11.24 3.77 11.16
C ASN A 251 11.25 5.28 10.85
N ASP A 252 10.60 6.10 11.68
CA ASP A 252 10.59 7.55 11.48
C ASP A 252 11.98 8.21 11.64
N ALA A 253 12.98 7.50 12.17
CA ALA A 253 14.37 7.95 12.22
C ALA A 253 15.02 8.05 10.83
N VAL A 254 14.53 7.27 9.85
CA VAL A 254 15.02 7.26 8.46
C VAL A 254 14.04 7.92 7.49
N ILE A 255 13.12 8.74 8.00
CA ILE A 255 12.27 9.60 7.17
C ILE A 255 12.86 11.00 7.18
N TYR A 256 13.37 11.44 6.04
CA TYR A 256 13.99 12.75 5.87
C TYR A 256 13.00 13.73 5.25
N THR A 257 12.95 14.96 5.79
CA THR A 257 11.98 15.99 5.37
C THR A 257 12.62 17.17 4.65
N ASN A 258 13.94 17.13 4.45
CA ASN A 258 14.70 18.21 3.83
C ASN A 258 15.81 17.64 2.96
N ALA A 259 15.69 17.87 1.65
CA ALA A 259 16.61 17.40 0.62
C ALA A 259 18.06 17.86 0.85
N SER A 260 18.27 19.05 1.44
CA SER A 260 19.61 19.57 1.69
C SER A 260 20.34 18.88 2.85
N THR A 261 19.64 18.08 3.64
CA THR A 261 20.19 17.45 4.86
C THR A 261 19.98 15.94 4.92
N ASP A 262 19.29 15.38 3.93
CA ASP A 262 19.17 13.94 3.84
C ASP A 262 20.50 13.31 3.35
N PRO A 263 20.72 12.01 3.55
CA PRO A 263 21.97 11.35 3.19
C PRO A 263 22.03 10.92 1.70
N TYR A 264 21.06 11.34 0.88
CA TYR A 264 20.89 10.87 -0.49
C TYR A 264 21.36 11.92 -1.49
N SER A 265 22.00 11.47 -2.57
CA SER A 265 22.33 12.37 -3.67
C SER A 265 21.07 12.83 -4.40
N ALA A 266 21.15 13.94 -5.13
CA ALA A 266 20.06 14.37 -6.01
C ALA A 266 19.68 13.24 -6.98
N ALA A 267 18.40 13.21 -7.40
CA ALA A 267 17.86 12.17 -8.27
C ALA A 267 18.61 11.99 -9.62
N SER A 268 19.29 13.04 -10.11
CA SER A 268 20.18 12.93 -11.28
C SER A 268 21.42 12.06 -11.06
N SER A 269 21.70 11.67 -9.82
CA SER A 269 22.79 10.78 -9.40
C SER A 269 22.25 9.60 -8.58
N MET A 270 21.07 9.09 -8.96
CA MET A 270 20.36 7.99 -8.28
C MET A 270 21.18 6.70 -8.19
N SER A 271 22.17 6.47 -9.08
CA SER A 271 23.04 5.29 -9.05
C SER A 271 23.82 5.11 -7.73
N SER A 272 23.94 6.17 -6.91
CA SER A 272 24.58 6.09 -5.58
C SER A 272 23.62 5.73 -4.45
N TRP A 273 22.30 5.70 -4.70
CA TRP A 273 21.30 5.55 -3.64
C TRP A 273 21.33 4.18 -2.96
N ASN A 274 21.60 3.08 -3.68
CA ASN A 274 21.66 1.75 -3.08
C ASN A 274 22.71 1.68 -1.95
N SER A 275 23.92 2.22 -2.19
CA SER A 275 25.00 2.23 -1.20
C SER A 275 24.79 3.26 -0.09
N GLN A 276 24.22 4.43 -0.42
CA GLN A 276 23.84 5.45 0.55
C GLN A 276 22.74 4.94 1.50
N LEU A 277 21.73 4.24 0.98
CA LEU A 277 20.69 3.62 1.79
C LEU A 277 21.29 2.58 2.71
N GLN A 278 22.09 1.65 2.19
CA GLN A 278 22.70 0.60 3.00
C GLN A 278 23.52 1.21 4.15
N SER A 279 24.39 2.19 3.87
CA SER A 279 25.15 2.91 4.89
C SER A 279 24.25 3.61 5.92
N THR A 280 23.18 4.27 5.45
CA THR A 280 22.22 4.97 6.30
C THR A 280 21.52 4.01 7.26
N LEU A 281 21.00 2.89 6.76
CA LEU A 281 20.29 1.90 7.57
C LEU A 281 21.24 1.20 8.55
N THR A 282 22.47 0.85 8.13
CA THR A 282 23.49 0.31 9.03
C THR A 282 23.80 1.26 10.18
N SER A 283 23.94 2.56 9.90
CA SER A 283 24.33 3.57 10.89
C SER A 283 23.18 3.97 11.83
N VAL A 284 21.99 4.22 11.28
CA VAL A 284 20.85 4.79 12.02
C VAL A 284 20.00 3.71 12.70
N ILE A 285 19.76 2.59 12.00
CA ILE A 285 18.89 1.51 12.48
C ILE A 285 19.71 0.37 13.08
N GLY A 286 20.83 0.02 12.45
CA GLY A 286 21.64 -1.13 12.81
C GLY A 286 21.10 -2.43 12.21
N GLU A 287 21.99 -3.21 11.61
CA GLU A 287 21.65 -4.42 10.85
C GLU A 287 20.76 -5.41 11.63
N ALA A 288 20.96 -5.58 12.93
CA ALA A 288 20.18 -6.55 13.72
C ALA A 288 18.68 -6.20 13.81
N ASN A 289 18.30 -4.95 13.52
CA ASN A 289 16.97 -4.41 13.82
C ASN A 289 16.00 -4.45 12.63
N TYR A 290 16.43 -4.92 11.46
CA TYR A 290 15.59 -5.08 10.27
C TYR A 290 16.00 -6.28 9.43
N ASP A 291 15.07 -6.77 8.60
CA ASP A 291 15.25 -7.93 7.74
C ASP A 291 15.33 -7.53 6.26
N ILE A 292 14.65 -6.45 5.89
CA ILE A 292 14.67 -5.83 4.56
C ILE A 292 14.69 -4.31 4.72
N GLY A 293 15.47 -3.62 3.89
CA GLY A 293 15.50 -2.18 3.83
C GLY A 293 15.28 -1.66 2.41
N HIS A 294 14.56 -0.55 2.30
CA HIS A 294 14.19 0.02 1.01
C HIS A 294 14.11 1.56 1.07
N LEU A 295 14.34 2.25 -0.05
CA LEU A 295 14.24 3.70 -0.20
C LEU A 295 13.16 4.10 -1.20
N PHE A 296 12.32 5.07 -0.85
CA PHE A 296 11.43 5.74 -1.80
C PHE A 296 11.94 7.15 -2.17
N GLY A 297 12.03 7.40 -3.48
CA GLY A 297 12.30 8.73 -4.05
C GLY A 297 11.05 9.36 -4.67
N ALA A 298 11.08 10.68 -4.87
CA ALA A 298 10.00 11.42 -5.53
C ALA A 298 10.13 11.46 -7.06
N SER A 299 11.34 11.28 -7.58
CA SER A 299 11.70 11.56 -8.97
C SER A 299 13.00 10.85 -9.38
N GLY A 300 13.32 10.91 -10.66
CA GLY A 300 14.54 10.35 -11.27
C GLY A 300 14.26 9.12 -12.12
N GLY A 301 13.22 8.36 -11.78
CA GLY A 301 12.74 7.22 -12.55
C GLY A 301 13.59 5.96 -12.39
N GLY A 302 12.94 4.90 -11.94
CA GLY A 302 13.45 3.54 -11.98
C GLY A 302 13.39 2.83 -10.64
N GLY A 303 13.95 1.64 -10.62
CA GLY A 303 14.09 0.83 -9.43
C GLY A 303 15.39 0.05 -9.47
N ASN A 304 15.93 -0.22 -8.29
CA ASN A 304 17.04 -1.13 -8.16
C ASN A 304 16.97 -1.83 -6.80
N ALA A 305 16.71 -3.13 -6.84
CA ALA A 305 16.63 -3.97 -5.65
C ALA A 305 17.92 -4.01 -4.80
N GLY A 306 19.05 -3.55 -5.35
CA GLY A 306 20.39 -3.59 -4.77
C GLY A 306 21.01 -4.98 -4.79
N CYS A 307 20.18 -6.01 -4.75
CA CYS A 307 20.53 -7.42 -4.89
C CYS A 307 19.26 -8.27 -5.07
N ILE A 308 19.42 -9.50 -5.57
CA ILE A 308 18.32 -10.48 -5.68
C ILE A 308 18.43 -11.49 -4.54
N GLY A 309 17.35 -11.71 -3.80
CA GLY A 309 17.27 -12.72 -2.75
C GLY A 309 18.17 -12.45 -1.54
N CYS A 310 18.42 -11.18 -1.22
CA CYS A 310 19.39 -10.75 -0.23
C CYS A 310 18.79 -10.22 1.07
N ILE A 311 17.48 -10.40 1.29
CA ILE A 311 16.88 -10.15 2.61
C ILE A 311 17.64 -10.93 3.70
N CYS A 312 17.68 -10.39 4.91
CA CYS A 312 18.39 -10.95 6.05
C CYS A 312 19.92 -11.04 5.91
N VAL A 313 20.52 -10.58 4.80
CA VAL A 313 21.99 -10.53 4.61
C VAL A 313 22.54 -9.17 5.02
N ASN A 314 23.32 -9.13 6.11
CA ASN A 314 23.89 -7.88 6.61
C ASN A 314 24.81 -7.23 5.57
N GLY A 315 24.72 -5.91 5.43
CA GLY A 315 25.49 -5.15 4.45
C GLY A 315 24.96 -5.20 3.02
N SER A 316 23.86 -5.92 2.76
CA SER A 316 23.19 -5.94 1.45
C SER A 316 21.67 -5.80 1.53
N LYS A 317 21.03 -6.30 2.59
CA LYS A 317 19.56 -6.32 2.74
C LYS A 317 18.89 -4.96 2.79
N GLY A 318 19.66 -3.88 3.00
CA GLY A 318 19.19 -2.52 3.10
C GLY A 318 19.58 -1.66 1.89
N SER A 319 19.65 -2.24 0.70
CA SER A 319 20.14 -1.52 -0.49
C SER A 319 19.08 -1.31 -1.58
N GLY A 320 17.83 -1.76 -1.41
CA GLY A 320 16.79 -1.61 -2.44
C GLY A 320 16.24 -0.19 -2.56
N ILE A 321 15.95 0.28 -3.77
CA ILE A 321 15.41 1.62 -4.04
C ILE A 321 14.29 1.56 -5.07
N THR A 322 13.32 2.48 -4.94
CA THR A 322 12.28 2.73 -5.93
C THR A 322 12.01 4.22 -6.07
N SER A 323 11.89 4.71 -7.31
CA SER A 323 11.50 6.08 -7.60
C SER A 323 10.69 6.19 -8.90
N PRO A 324 9.61 6.99 -8.95
CA PRO A 324 8.76 7.07 -10.12
C PRO A 324 9.43 7.82 -11.28
N ALA A 325 9.16 7.39 -12.52
CA ALA A 325 9.62 8.09 -13.73
C ALA A 325 8.73 9.30 -14.09
N ASP A 326 7.49 9.30 -13.65
CA ASP A 326 6.52 10.37 -13.88
C ASP A 326 6.50 11.45 -12.78
N ASN A 327 7.42 11.35 -11.80
CA ASN A 327 7.48 12.19 -10.61
C ASN A 327 6.21 12.13 -9.72
N ILE A 328 5.46 11.03 -9.79
CA ILE A 328 4.28 10.79 -8.96
C ILE A 328 4.54 9.52 -8.14
N PRO A 329 5.08 9.64 -6.91
CA PRO A 329 5.46 8.48 -6.08
C PRO A 329 4.24 7.89 -5.35
N SER A 330 3.14 7.68 -6.08
CA SER A 330 1.88 7.18 -5.53
C SER A 330 0.98 6.53 -6.59
N GLY A 331 0.02 5.73 -6.10
CA GLY A 331 -0.96 5.06 -6.93
C GLY A 331 -0.45 3.70 -7.43
N ASP A 332 -1.35 2.94 -8.06
CA ASP A 332 -1.09 1.58 -8.55
C ASP A 332 0.18 1.44 -9.41
N ASN A 333 0.50 2.43 -10.24
CA ASN A 333 1.74 2.40 -11.03
C ASN A 333 3.00 2.40 -10.14
N PHE A 334 3.05 3.26 -9.12
CA PHE A 334 4.19 3.28 -8.21
C PHE A 334 4.17 2.08 -7.26
N ASP A 335 3.01 1.77 -6.67
CA ASP A 335 2.91 0.78 -5.61
C ASP A 335 3.07 -0.66 -6.12
N ILE A 336 2.50 -0.98 -7.29
CA ILE A 336 2.49 -2.34 -7.86
C ILE A 336 3.58 -2.50 -8.90
N ASP A 337 3.62 -1.64 -9.92
CA ASP A 337 4.53 -1.86 -11.05
C ASP A 337 6.00 -1.60 -10.65
N TYR A 338 6.25 -0.67 -9.71
CA TYR A 338 7.61 -0.37 -9.25
C TYR A 338 7.91 -1.02 -7.90
N VAL A 339 7.22 -0.64 -6.82
CA VAL A 339 7.63 -1.05 -5.46
C VAL A 339 7.50 -2.56 -5.25
N ALA A 340 6.34 -3.15 -5.60
CA ALA A 340 6.16 -4.59 -5.45
C ALA A 340 7.15 -5.39 -6.31
N HIS A 341 7.49 -4.87 -7.50
CA HIS A 341 8.51 -5.44 -8.40
C HIS A 341 9.91 -5.44 -7.76
N GLU A 342 10.39 -4.27 -7.31
CA GLU A 342 11.72 -4.15 -6.71
C GLU A 342 11.86 -4.92 -5.39
N MET A 343 10.82 -4.89 -4.56
CA MET A 343 10.79 -5.75 -3.37
C MET A 343 10.74 -7.23 -3.76
N GLY A 344 10.06 -7.59 -4.85
CA GLY A 344 10.03 -8.96 -5.38
C GLY A 344 11.43 -9.47 -5.70
N HIS A 345 12.28 -8.65 -6.31
CA HIS A 345 13.70 -8.96 -6.49
C HIS A 345 14.44 -9.15 -5.16
N GLN A 346 14.25 -8.27 -4.16
CA GLN A 346 14.88 -8.46 -2.85
C GLN A 346 14.51 -9.81 -2.22
N PHE A 347 13.28 -10.29 -2.46
CA PHE A 347 12.80 -11.62 -2.06
C PHE A 347 13.22 -12.78 -2.98
N GLY A 348 13.91 -12.52 -4.09
CA GLY A 348 14.51 -13.54 -4.95
C GLY A 348 13.86 -13.71 -6.33
N GLY A 349 12.89 -12.87 -6.69
CA GLY A 349 12.29 -12.87 -8.02
C GLY A 349 13.31 -12.46 -9.10
N ASN A 350 13.22 -13.09 -10.26
CA ASN A 350 13.95 -12.69 -11.48
C ASN A 350 12.94 -12.23 -12.52
N HIS A 351 13.39 -11.45 -13.51
CA HIS A 351 12.52 -11.11 -14.63
C HIS A 351 12.12 -12.35 -15.43
N THR A 352 10.85 -12.42 -15.78
CA THR A 352 10.27 -13.54 -16.53
C THR A 352 10.06 -13.21 -18.00
N PHE A 353 10.15 -11.95 -18.42
CA PHE A 353 10.01 -11.55 -19.83
C PHE A 353 11.04 -12.26 -20.71
N SER A 354 10.76 -12.42 -22.00
CA SER A 354 11.68 -13.04 -22.96
C SER A 354 12.33 -12.05 -23.94
N MET A 355 11.90 -10.78 -23.94
CA MET A 355 12.41 -9.76 -24.87
C MET A 355 13.89 -9.41 -24.67
N ASN A 356 14.47 -9.75 -23.51
CA ASN A 356 15.89 -9.69 -23.22
C ASN A 356 16.26 -10.88 -22.32
N ASN A 357 17.35 -11.59 -22.63
CA ASN A 357 17.78 -12.74 -21.84
C ASN A 357 18.78 -12.29 -20.78
N GLU A 358 18.40 -12.40 -19.51
CA GLU A 358 19.24 -12.03 -18.37
C GLU A 358 20.10 -13.20 -17.85
N SER A 359 20.04 -14.35 -18.52
CA SER A 359 20.78 -15.56 -18.15
C SER A 359 20.49 -16.08 -16.74
N THR A 360 19.32 -15.73 -16.18
CA THR A 360 18.84 -16.18 -14.87
C THR A 360 18.14 -17.54 -14.92
N GLY A 361 17.76 -17.98 -16.14
CA GLY A 361 16.93 -19.17 -16.35
C GLY A 361 15.46 -18.99 -15.98
N ALA A 362 15.05 -17.76 -15.64
CA ALA A 362 13.67 -17.41 -15.29
C ALA A 362 12.87 -16.82 -16.47
N ASN A 363 13.55 -16.41 -17.54
CA ASN A 363 12.91 -15.95 -18.77
C ASN A 363 12.02 -17.09 -19.32
N MET A 364 10.72 -16.87 -19.39
CA MET A 364 9.73 -17.81 -19.89
C MET A 364 8.91 -17.12 -20.97
N GLU A 365 8.46 -17.87 -21.97
CA GLU A 365 7.40 -17.43 -22.88
C GLU A 365 6.06 -17.89 -22.28
N PRO A 366 5.19 -16.98 -21.79
CA PRO A 366 3.81 -17.35 -21.51
C PRO A 366 3.18 -17.84 -22.82
N GLY A 367 2.47 -18.96 -22.77
CA GLY A 367 1.94 -19.63 -23.97
C GLY A 367 1.31 -18.68 -25.00
N SER A 368 1.59 -18.97 -26.29
CA SER A 368 1.15 -18.20 -27.47
C SER A 368 1.78 -16.82 -27.68
N GLY A 369 2.93 -16.52 -27.06
CA GLY A 369 3.62 -15.23 -27.27
C GLY A 369 2.86 -14.05 -26.66
N SER A 370 2.15 -14.32 -25.57
CA SER A 370 1.39 -13.32 -24.83
C SER A 370 2.34 -12.51 -23.96
N THR A 371 2.49 -11.22 -24.23
CA THR A 371 3.19 -10.24 -23.40
C THR A 371 2.27 -9.64 -22.36
#